data_AF-A0A442I653-F1
#
_entry.id   AF-A0A442I653-F1
#
_cell.length_a   1.000
_cell.length_b   1.000
_cell.length_c   1.000
_cell.angle_alpha   90.00
_cell.angle_beta   90.00
_cell.angle_gamma   90.00
#
_symmetry.space_group_name_H-M   'P 1'
#
loop_
_entity.id
_entity.type
_entity.pdbx_description
1 polymer ?
#
loop_
_entity_poly.entity_id
_entity_poly.type
_entity_poly.pdbx_seq_one_letter_code
_entity_poly.pdbx_strand_id
1 'polypeptide(L)'
;MIRDLRDRAAEAMREARIGRTRFGWGRCDQEEWRRAFDAFVRLGSRLGFQVVDTCTETPRPAGPGVPTIYTLNDARDGSVERSIRCDGAGSWSVVATKHDSRAASIDTKTLLAFTLAEADLDCDRILAGDPAAKDIKSVLTKVAAANVIRMLNAETMELK
;
A
#
# COMPACT_ATOMS: atom_id res chain seq x y z
N MET A 1 -14.32 28.00 -4.30
CA MET A 1 -13.90 26.59 -4.35
C MET A 1 -14.05 26.12 -5.79
N ILE A 2 -13.06 25.45 -6.36
CA ILE A 2 -13.11 25.00 -7.77
C ILE A 2 -14.20 23.92 -7.87
N ARG A 3 -15.12 24.04 -8.84
CA ARG A 3 -16.28 23.15 -9.03
C ARG A 3 -15.89 21.66 -9.07
N ASP A 4 -14.72 21.38 -9.63
CA ASP A 4 -14.14 20.04 -9.75
C ASP A 4 -13.77 19.39 -8.40
N LEU A 5 -13.18 20.13 -7.46
CA LEU A 5 -12.92 19.62 -6.09
C LEU A 5 -14.23 19.26 -5.38
N ARG A 6 -15.25 20.12 -5.54
CA ARG A 6 -16.58 19.94 -4.93
C ARG A 6 -17.24 18.66 -5.46
N ASP A 7 -17.10 18.39 -6.76
CA ASP A 7 -17.62 17.19 -7.42
C ASP A 7 -16.89 15.91 -6.97
N ARG A 8 -15.54 15.93 -6.95
CA ARG A 8 -14.71 14.80 -6.51
C ARG A 8 -14.93 14.47 -5.03
N ALA A 9 -15.03 15.48 -4.17
CA ALA A 9 -15.28 15.28 -2.75
C ALA A 9 -16.71 14.77 -2.47
N ALA A 10 -17.71 15.30 -3.17
CA ALA A 10 -19.09 14.80 -3.08
C ALA A 10 -19.17 13.31 -3.43
N GLU A 11 -18.46 12.89 -4.47
CA GLU A 11 -18.38 11.49 -4.87
C GLU A 11 -17.66 10.62 -3.82
N ALA A 12 -16.54 11.09 -3.27
CA ALA A 12 -15.84 10.39 -2.21
C ALA A 12 -16.70 10.20 -0.95
N MET A 13 -17.48 11.22 -0.57
CA MET A 13 -18.44 11.13 0.54
C MET A 13 -19.58 10.15 0.25
N ARG A 14 -20.04 10.05 -1.01
CA ARG A 14 -21.03 9.06 -1.46
C ARG A 14 -20.51 7.63 -1.33
N GLU A 15 -19.23 7.40 -1.63
CA GLU A 15 -18.61 6.07 -1.57
C GLU A 15 -18.12 5.66 -0.17
N ALA A 16 -18.02 6.62 0.75
CA ALA A 16 -17.54 6.39 2.10
C ALA A 16 -18.37 5.32 2.84
N ARG A 17 -17.67 4.38 3.49
CA ARG A 17 -18.28 3.32 4.30
C ARG A 17 -17.91 3.51 5.76
N ILE A 18 -18.85 3.21 6.66
CA ILE A 18 -18.55 2.95 8.07
C ILE A 18 -18.74 1.45 8.31
N GLY A 19 -17.64 0.73 8.51
CA GLY A 19 -17.66 -0.73 8.60
C GLY A 19 -18.09 -1.40 7.29
N ARG A 20 -18.97 -2.41 7.36
CA ARG A 20 -19.45 -3.16 6.18
C ARG A 20 -20.66 -2.53 5.48
N THR A 21 -21.24 -1.49 6.05
CA THR A 21 -22.49 -0.90 5.57
C THR A 21 -22.20 0.33 4.73
N ARG A 22 -22.74 0.38 3.52
CA ARG A 22 -22.86 1.63 2.79
C ARG A 22 -23.95 2.43 3.48
N PHE A 23 -23.59 3.61 3.96
CA PHE A 23 -24.54 4.52 4.57
C PHE A 23 -25.71 4.71 3.56
N GLY A 24 -26.97 4.64 4.01
CA GLY A 24 -28.19 4.61 3.18
C GLY A 24 -28.47 5.85 2.32
N TRP A 25 -27.44 6.62 2.01
CA TRP A 25 -27.44 7.86 1.25
C TRP A 25 -27.39 7.62 -0.27
N GLY A 26 -27.54 6.37 -0.73
CA GLY A 26 -27.70 6.05 -2.15
C GLY A 26 -28.96 6.66 -2.80
N ARG A 27 -29.80 7.33 -2.01
CA ARG A 27 -30.96 8.12 -2.47
C ARG A 27 -30.71 9.64 -2.45
N CYS A 28 -29.57 10.11 -1.93
CA CYS A 28 -29.24 11.53 -1.90
C CYS A 28 -28.76 11.99 -3.26
N ASP A 29 -29.29 13.12 -3.72
CA ASP A 29 -28.87 13.77 -4.96
C ASP A 29 -27.41 14.24 -4.84
N GLN A 30 -26.70 14.29 -5.97
CA GLN A 30 -25.31 14.76 -6.05
C GLN A 30 -25.16 16.18 -5.47
N GLU A 31 -26.19 17.03 -5.60
CA GLU A 31 -26.16 18.37 -5.03
C GLU A 31 -26.23 18.39 -3.50
N GLU A 32 -26.88 17.41 -2.87
CA GLU A 32 -26.88 17.29 -1.41
C GLU A 32 -25.49 16.97 -0.88
N TRP A 33 -24.75 16.11 -1.58
CA TRP A 33 -23.36 15.78 -1.25
C TRP A 33 -22.42 16.98 -1.40
N ARG A 34 -22.59 17.75 -2.47
CA ARG A 34 -21.83 18.99 -2.67
C ARG A 34 -22.07 19.98 -1.54
N ARG A 35 -23.32 20.16 -1.11
CA ARG A 35 -23.67 21.03 0.03
C ARG A 35 -23.12 20.51 1.36
N ALA A 36 -23.12 19.20 1.57
CA ALA A 36 -22.51 18.58 2.74
C ALA A 36 -20.99 18.84 2.77
N PHE A 37 -20.31 18.73 1.63
CA PHE A 37 -18.90 19.08 1.51
C PHE A 37 -18.64 20.57 1.76
N ASP A 38 -19.46 21.48 1.20
CA ASP A 38 -19.34 22.92 1.48
C ASP A 38 -19.49 23.23 2.98
N ALA A 39 -20.44 22.56 3.64
CA ALA A 39 -20.64 22.68 5.08
C ALA A 39 -19.43 22.16 5.86
N PHE A 40 -18.87 21.02 5.45
CA PHE A 40 -17.66 20.45 6.04
C PHE A 40 -16.46 21.41 5.93
N VAL A 41 -16.21 21.99 4.76
CA VAL A 41 -15.10 22.93 4.56
C VAL A 41 -15.28 24.18 5.45
N ARG A 42 -16.50 24.72 5.51
CA ARG A 42 -16.83 25.89 6.34
C ARG A 42 -16.72 25.61 7.84
N LEU A 43 -17.13 24.43 8.29
CA LEU A 43 -16.98 24.02 9.69
C LEU A 43 -15.52 23.76 10.02
N GLY A 44 -14.80 23.11 9.10
CA GLY A 44 -13.40 22.79 9.24
C GLY A 44 -12.51 24.01 9.38
N SER A 45 -12.78 25.06 8.60
CA SER A 45 -12.06 26.32 8.74
C SER A 45 -12.28 26.96 10.11
N ARG A 46 -13.46 26.81 10.73
CA ARG A 46 -13.72 27.25 12.12
C ARG A 46 -13.00 26.40 13.15
N LEU A 47 -12.76 25.13 12.84
CA LEU A 47 -12.05 24.17 13.69
C LEU A 47 -10.53 24.16 13.44
N GLY A 48 -10.03 25.00 12.55
CA GLY A 48 -8.59 25.18 12.31
C GLY A 48 -7.97 24.25 11.28
N PHE A 49 -8.74 23.59 10.42
CA PHE A 49 -8.21 22.82 9.29
C PHE A 49 -8.67 23.35 7.93
N GLN A 50 -7.82 23.15 6.91
CA GLN A 50 -8.06 23.58 5.54
C GLN A 50 -8.06 22.38 4.61
N VAL A 51 -9.01 22.37 3.66
CA VAL A 51 -9.03 21.39 2.57
C VAL A 51 -8.33 22.00 1.37
N VAL A 52 -7.34 21.28 0.83
CA VAL A 52 -6.56 21.68 -0.34
C VAL A 52 -6.72 20.60 -1.40
N ASP A 53 -7.03 21.02 -2.63
CA ASP A 53 -7.00 20.13 -3.79
C ASP A 53 -5.56 20.00 -4.26
N THR A 54 -4.97 18.82 -4.08
CA THR A 54 -3.58 18.60 -4.45
C THR A 54 -3.43 18.47 -5.97
N CYS A 55 -4.47 18.03 -6.71
CA CYS A 55 -4.51 17.76 -8.17
C CYS A 55 -3.36 16.92 -8.76
N THR A 56 -2.33 16.62 -7.98
CA THR A 56 -1.04 16.06 -8.36
C THR A 56 -0.81 14.73 -7.66
N GLU A 57 -1.61 14.38 -6.66
CA GLU A 57 -1.57 13.07 -6.03
C GLU A 57 -2.33 12.06 -6.89
N THR A 58 -1.56 11.23 -7.58
CA THR A 58 -2.09 10.03 -8.24
C THR A 58 -2.78 9.16 -7.18
N PRO A 59 -4.04 8.72 -7.40
CA PRO A 59 -4.69 7.79 -6.49
C PRO A 59 -3.77 6.58 -6.25
N ARG A 60 -3.58 6.23 -4.98
CA ARG A 60 -2.76 5.06 -4.64
C ARG A 60 -3.39 3.84 -5.34
N PRO A 61 -2.60 2.97 -5.99
CA PRO A 61 -3.14 1.77 -6.62
C PRO A 61 -3.92 0.93 -5.61
N ALA A 62 -4.93 0.19 -6.11
CA ALA A 62 -5.60 -0.80 -5.29
C ALA A 62 -4.61 -1.90 -4.89
N GLY A 63 -4.75 -2.42 -3.67
CA GLY A 63 -3.94 -3.55 -3.21
C GLY A 63 -4.11 -4.76 -4.14
N PRO A 64 -3.05 -5.57 -4.36
CA PRO A 64 -3.10 -6.72 -5.25
C PRO A 64 -4.18 -7.74 -4.85
N GLY A 65 -4.71 -8.43 -5.87
CA GLY A 65 -5.71 -9.49 -5.69
C GLY A 65 -5.12 -10.87 -5.40
N VAL A 66 -3.81 -11.04 -5.55
CA VAL A 66 -3.10 -12.32 -5.41
C VAL A 66 -1.97 -12.21 -4.38
N PRO A 67 -1.61 -13.30 -3.68
CA PRO A 67 -0.57 -13.27 -2.65
C PRO A 67 0.81 -12.82 -3.14
N THR A 68 1.18 -13.17 -4.37
CA THR A 68 2.45 -12.74 -4.98
C THR A 68 2.26 -11.39 -5.65
N ILE A 69 2.85 -10.35 -5.07
CA ILE A 69 2.57 -8.96 -5.45
C ILE A 69 3.60 -8.33 -6.37
N TYR A 70 4.78 -8.92 -6.42
CA TYR A 70 5.91 -8.43 -7.18
C TYR A 70 6.76 -9.62 -7.62
N THR A 71 7.24 -9.59 -8.87
CA THR A 71 8.16 -10.57 -9.43
C THR A 71 9.22 -9.83 -10.24
N LEU A 72 10.46 -10.28 -10.12
CA LEU A 72 11.60 -9.73 -10.83
C LEU A 72 12.59 -10.84 -11.16
N ASN A 73 12.89 -11.00 -12.45
CA ASN A 73 13.95 -11.90 -12.89
C ASN A 73 15.31 -11.39 -12.41
N ASP A 74 16.16 -12.28 -11.92
CA ASP A 74 17.51 -11.91 -11.54
C ASP A 74 18.29 -11.50 -12.79
N ALA A 75 18.83 -10.28 -12.77
CA ALA A 75 19.60 -9.73 -13.89
C ALA A 75 20.87 -10.54 -14.17
N ARG A 76 21.37 -11.32 -13.20
CA ARG A 76 22.57 -12.15 -13.33
C ARG A 76 22.24 -13.57 -13.82
N ASP A 77 21.03 -14.05 -13.56
CA ASP A 77 20.57 -15.39 -13.92
C ASP A 77 19.07 -15.35 -14.25
N GLY A 78 18.75 -15.34 -15.54
CA GLY A 78 17.37 -15.31 -16.02
C GLY A 78 16.54 -16.57 -15.70
N SER A 79 17.16 -17.61 -15.15
CA SER A 79 16.44 -18.78 -14.63
C SER A 79 15.92 -18.59 -13.21
N VAL A 80 16.30 -17.50 -12.52
CA VAL A 80 15.89 -17.21 -11.15
C VAL A 80 14.96 -16.00 -11.14
N GLU A 81 13.80 -16.16 -10.52
CA GLU A 81 12.85 -15.08 -10.24
C GLU A 81 12.86 -14.78 -8.74
N ARG A 82 12.83 -13.51 -8.35
CA ARG A 82 12.55 -13.08 -6.98
C ARG A 82 11.15 -12.50 -6.90
N SER A 83 10.40 -12.92 -5.89
CA SER A 83 9.05 -12.46 -5.67
C SER A 83 8.82 -12.01 -4.23
N ILE A 84 7.86 -11.09 -4.05
CA ILE A 84 7.36 -10.67 -2.74
C ILE A 84 5.97 -11.28 -2.56
N ARG A 85 5.77 -11.99 -1.45
CA ARG A 85 4.52 -12.70 -1.14
C ARG A 85 3.95 -12.23 0.20
N CYS A 86 2.64 -12.02 0.23
CA CYS A 86 1.87 -11.92 1.46
C CYS A 86 1.54 -13.34 1.95
N ASP A 87 2.02 -13.69 3.15
CA ASP A 87 1.82 -15.01 3.77
C ASP A 87 0.57 -15.06 4.67
N GLY A 88 -0.13 -13.93 4.81
CA GLY A 88 -1.27 -13.77 5.72
C GLY A 88 -0.85 -13.28 7.11
N ALA A 89 -1.83 -12.79 7.88
CA ALA A 89 -1.66 -12.32 9.26
C ALA A 89 -0.49 -11.31 9.46
N GLY A 90 -0.28 -10.41 8.49
CA GLY A 90 0.78 -9.39 8.57
C GLY A 90 2.20 -9.89 8.26
N SER A 91 2.33 -11.14 7.76
CA SER A 91 3.63 -11.73 7.42
C SER A 91 3.92 -11.63 5.93
N TRP A 92 5.17 -11.33 5.62
CA TRP A 92 5.68 -11.15 4.27
C TRP A 92 6.93 -11.99 4.04
N SER A 93 7.08 -12.50 2.83
CA SER A 93 8.27 -13.22 2.41
C SER A 93 8.83 -12.73 1.08
N VAL A 94 10.16 -12.79 0.98
CA VAL A 94 10.87 -12.70 -0.29
C VAL A 94 11.25 -14.11 -0.70
N VAL A 95 10.72 -14.57 -1.82
CA VAL A 95 10.91 -15.93 -2.34
C VAL A 95 11.77 -15.88 -3.58
N ALA A 96 12.73 -16.79 -3.70
CA ALA A 96 13.43 -17.07 -4.94
C ALA A 96 12.85 -18.33 -5.57
N THR A 97 12.51 -18.24 -6.85
CA THR A 97 11.99 -19.34 -7.66
C THR A 97 12.98 -19.62 -8.77
N LYS A 98 13.46 -20.86 -8.88
CA LYS A 98 14.31 -21.28 -9.99
C LYS A 98 13.50 -22.08 -11.00
N HIS A 99 13.52 -21.62 -12.24
CA HIS A 99 12.90 -22.25 -13.39
C HIS A 99 13.96 -23.03 -14.17
N ASP A 100 13.98 -24.35 -14.02
CA ASP A 100 14.80 -25.20 -14.87
C ASP A 100 13.97 -25.64 -16.10
N SER A 101 14.35 -25.14 -17.28
CA SER A 101 13.74 -25.53 -18.56
C SER A 101 13.78 -27.03 -18.86
N ARG A 102 14.66 -27.79 -18.20
CA ARG A 102 14.85 -29.24 -18.41
C ARG A 102 14.25 -30.12 -17.32
N ALA A 103 13.88 -29.54 -16.17
CA ALA A 103 13.23 -30.27 -15.08
C ALA A 103 11.80 -29.76 -14.89
N ALA A 104 10.84 -30.67 -14.78
CA ALA A 104 9.44 -30.32 -14.54
C ALA A 104 9.19 -29.72 -13.14
N SER A 105 10.21 -29.61 -12.29
CA SER A 105 10.12 -29.12 -10.92
C SER A 105 10.53 -27.66 -10.82
N ILE A 106 9.64 -26.84 -10.26
CA ILE A 106 9.93 -25.47 -9.83
C ILE A 106 10.55 -25.56 -8.43
N ASP A 107 11.80 -25.09 -8.28
CA ASP A 107 12.43 -25.00 -6.96
C ASP A 107 12.14 -23.63 -6.34
N THR A 108 11.56 -23.61 -5.14
CA THR A 108 11.19 -22.37 -4.44
C THR A 108 11.86 -22.31 -3.08
N LYS A 109 12.49 -21.18 -2.77
CA LYS A 109 13.18 -20.95 -1.51
C LYS A 109 12.84 -19.59 -0.92
N THR A 110 12.35 -19.58 0.31
CA THR A 110 12.19 -18.35 1.09
C THR A 110 13.57 -17.81 1.47
N LEU A 111 13.89 -16.60 1.01
CA LEU A 111 15.13 -15.91 1.32
C LEU A 111 15.04 -15.09 2.60
N LEU A 112 13.86 -14.52 2.84
CA LEU A 112 13.57 -13.65 3.98
C LEU A 112 12.10 -13.78 4.33
N ALA A 113 11.79 -13.86 5.62
CA ALA A 113 10.46 -13.66 6.17
C ALA A 113 10.53 -12.48 7.14
N PHE A 114 9.52 -11.62 7.16
CA PHE A 114 9.49 -10.41 7.97
C PHE A 114 8.06 -9.88 8.14
N THR A 115 7.88 -8.94 9.07
CA THR A 115 6.66 -8.12 9.18
C THR A 115 6.94 -6.68 8.79
N LEU A 116 5.92 -5.92 8.37
CA LEU A 116 6.09 -4.48 8.09
C LEU A 116 6.54 -3.70 9.34
N ALA A 117 6.09 -4.11 10.53
CA ALA A 117 6.52 -3.51 11.79
C ALA A 117 8.03 -3.69 12.05
N GLU A 118 8.58 -4.88 11.77
CA GLU A 118 10.04 -5.10 11.84
C GLU A 118 10.79 -4.25 10.83
N ALA A 119 10.25 -4.11 9.61
CA ALA A 119 10.86 -3.28 8.58
C ALA A 119 10.88 -1.79 8.99
N ASP A 120 9.85 -1.31 9.69
CA ASP A 120 9.77 0.07 10.18
C ASP A 120 10.77 0.35 11.30
N LEU A 121 10.92 -0.57 12.25
CA LEU A 121 11.95 -0.47 13.28
C LEU A 121 13.36 -0.45 12.67
N ASP A 122 13.61 -1.27 11.65
CA ASP A 122 14.88 -1.27 10.94
C ASP A 122 15.09 0.04 10.16
N CYS A 123 14.04 0.59 9.52
CA CYS A 123 14.10 1.89 8.84
C CYS A 123 14.43 3.03 9.81
N ASP A 124 13.77 3.06 10.98
CA ASP A 124 13.99 4.09 11.99
C ASP A 124 15.45 4.09 12.47
N ARG A 125 16.02 2.92 12.73
CA ARG A 125 17.45 2.77 13.08
C ARG A 125 18.39 3.28 11.98
N ILE A 126 18.09 2.96 10.73
CA ILE A 126 18.87 3.45 9.58
C ILE A 126 18.80 4.98 9.50
N LEU A 127 17.61 5.56 9.64
CA LEU A 127 17.40 7.01 9.56
C LEU A 127 18.01 7.76 10.75
N ALA A 128 18.03 7.14 11.92
CA ALA A 128 18.73 7.65 13.10
C ALA A 128 20.26 7.62 12.96
N GLY A 129 20.80 7.02 11.89
CA GLY A 129 22.23 6.92 11.65
C GLY A 129 22.92 5.90 12.56
N ASP A 130 22.20 4.91 13.10
CA ASP A 130 22.77 3.87 13.95
C ASP A 130 23.83 3.05 13.18
N PRO A 131 25.11 3.07 13.59
CA PRO A 131 26.16 2.32 12.92
C PRO A 131 25.95 0.81 12.94
N ALA A 132 25.17 0.28 13.89
CA ALA A 132 24.85 -1.14 14.00
C ALA A 132 23.77 -1.59 13.00
N ALA A 133 23.06 -0.65 12.34
CA ALA A 133 22.04 -0.99 11.37
C ALA A 133 22.58 -1.78 10.17
N LYS A 134 23.85 -1.58 9.81
CA LYS A 134 24.54 -2.31 8.73
C LYS A 134 24.69 -3.81 9.02
N ASP A 135 24.69 -4.19 10.31
CA ASP A 135 24.89 -5.56 10.75
C ASP A 135 23.56 -6.34 10.80
N ILE A 136 22.43 -5.64 10.59
CA ILE A 136 21.11 -6.27 10.49
C ILE A 136 21.05 -7.09 9.20
N LYS A 137 20.86 -8.40 9.36
CA LYS A 137 20.84 -9.35 8.24
C LYS A 137 19.74 -8.98 7.24
N SER A 138 20.13 -8.86 5.97
CA SER A 138 19.23 -8.60 4.84
C SER A 138 18.40 -7.32 4.99
N VAL A 139 18.87 -6.34 5.76
CA VAL A 139 18.12 -5.10 6.06
C VAL A 139 17.73 -4.34 4.79
N LEU A 140 18.65 -4.21 3.83
CA LEU A 140 18.36 -3.52 2.56
C LEU A 140 17.29 -4.24 1.74
N THR A 141 17.31 -5.58 1.72
CA THR A 141 16.28 -6.39 1.06
C THR A 141 14.92 -6.20 1.74
N LYS A 142 14.90 -6.17 3.08
CA LYS A 142 13.70 -5.95 3.87
C LYS A 142 13.08 -4.58 3.58
N VAL A 143 13.90 -3.53 3.64
CA VAL A 143 13.47 -2.13 3.38
C VAL A 143 13.00 -1.96 1.93
N ALA A 144 13.71 -2.53 0.96
CA ALA A 144 13.28 -2.50 -0.44
C ALA A 144 11.94 -3.21 -0.65
N ALA A 145 11.74 -4.38 -0.04
CA ALA A 145 10.48 -5.11 -0.11
C ALA A 145 9.32 -4.32 0.55
N ALA A 146 9.55 -3.73 1.73
CA ALA A 146 8.57 -2.88 2.40
C ALA A 146 8.16 -1.67 1.54
N ASN A 147 9.12 -1.08 0.81
CA ASN A 147 8.83 0.04 -0.08
C ASN A 147 7.96 -0.38 -1.27
N VAL A 148 8.23 -1.54 -1.87
CA VAL A 148 7.38 -2.11 -2.94
C VAL A 148 5.97 -2.42 -2.43
N ILE A 149 5.84 -3.02 -1.24
CA ILE A 149 4.54 -3.31 -0.62
C ILE A 149 3.71 -2.03 -0.51
N ARG A 150 4.30 -0.95 0.02
CA ARG A 150 3.63 0.35 0.20
C ARG A 150 3.29 1.04 -1.11
N MET A 151 4.20 0.98 -2.08
CA MET A 151 3.98 1.53 -3.42
C MET A 151 2.76 0.86 -4.09
N LEU A 152 2.59 -0.45 -3.87
CA LEU A 152 1.48 -1.23 -4.40
C LEU A 152 0.24 -1.26 -3.50
N ASN A 153 0.25 -0.56 -2.35
CA ASN A 153 -0.82 -0.59 -1.35
C ASN A 153 -1.15 -2.00 -0.85
N ALA A 154 -0.17 -2.89 -0.90
CA ALA A 154 -0.36 -4.30 -0.61
C ALA A 154 -0.48 -4.58 0.90
N GLU A 155 -0.14 -3.62 1.77
CA GLU A 155 -0.42 -3.68 3.21
C GLU A 155 -1.90 -3.89 3.54
N THR A 156 -2.80 -3.47 2.64
CA THR A 156 -4.25 -3.73 2.79
C THR A 156 -4.60 -5.22 2.76
N MET A 157 -3.69 -6.07 2.30
CA MET A 157 -3.85 -7.52 2.30
C MET A 157 -3.65 -8.13 3.68
N GLU A 158 -3.05 -7.42 4.65
CA GLU A 158 -2.91 -7.90 6.03
C GLU A 158 -4.26 -7.96 6.78
N LEU A 159 -5.24 -7.17 6.31
CA LEU A 159 -6.56 -7.01 6.91
C LEU A 159 -7.63 -7.96 6.34
N LYS A 160 -7.26 -8.78 5.34
CA LYS A 160 -8.14 -9.76 4.70
C LYS A 160 -7.97 -11.14 5.33
#